data_AF-A0A7C2ANL2-F1
#
_entry.id   AF-A0A7C2ANL2-F1
#
_cell.length_a   1.000
_cell.length_b   1.000
_cell.length_c   1.000
_cell.angle_alpha   90.00
_cell.angle_beta   90.00
_cell.angle_gamma   90.00
#
_symmetry.space_group_name_H-M   'P 1'
#
loop_
_entity.id
_entity.type
_entity.pdbx_description
1 polymer ?
#
loop_
_entity_poly.entity_id
_entity_poly.type
_entity_poly.pdbx_seq_one_letter_code
_entity_poly.pdbx_strand_id
1 'polypeptide(L)'
;MTLRPHFDDFKAAYNNGRAQVAVASFVSDLETPVSAMLKLAQGKHGQTYSFILESVEGGAIRGRYSFIGLRPDLIWRCFGDKAEINRDAVAGLDAFRPCPVAEKSGARASLRSLIDESRIELPDDLPPMAAGLVGYMAYDVVRLAENLPTPNPDTLGL
;
A
#
# COMPACT_ATOMS: atom_id res chain seq x y z
N MET A 1 -0.39 -17.23 -21.18
CA MET A 1 0.04 -16.40 -20.03
C MET A 1 1.42 -15.88 -20.36
N THR A 2 1.58 -14.57 -20.46
CA THR A 2 2.88 -13.96 -20.75
C THR A 2 3.28 -13.13 -19.54
N LEU A 3 4.35 -13.55 -18.86
CA LEU A 3 4.96 -12.79 -17.77
C LEU A 3 5.84 -11.70 -18.37
N ARG A 4 5.73 -10.48 -17.86
CA ARG A 4 6.58 -9.35 -18.24
C ARG A 4 7.16 -8.67 -16.99
N PRO A 5 8.40 -8.17 -17.04
CA PRO A 5 9.40 -8.38 -18.10
C PRO A 5 9.90 -9.84 -18.16
N HIS A 6 10.71 -10.20 -19.17
CA HIS A 6 11.35 -11.51 -19.21
C HIS A 6 12.28 -11.68 -18.00
N PHE A 7 12.49 -12.92 -17.56
CA PHE A 7 13.25 -13.21 -16.33
C PHE A 7 14.66 -12.59 -16.35
N ASP A 8 15.36 -12.68 -17.47
CA ASP A 8 16.73 -12.14 -17.59
C ASP A 8 16.77 -10.62 -17.46
N ASP A 9 15.80 -9.92 -18.05
CA ASP A 9 15.67 -8.46 -17.93
C ASP A 9 15.34 -8.06 -16.49
N PHE A 10 14.39 -8.77 -15.87
CA PHE A 10 14.02 -8.57 -14.48
C PHE A 10 15.24 -8.74 -13.56
N LYS A 11 15.97 -9.84 -13.73
CA LYS A 11 17.16 -10.19 -12.96
C LYS A 11 18.25 -9.14 -13.11
N ALA A 12 18.52 -8.67 -14.32
CA ALA A 12 19.51 -7.64 -14.57
C ALA A 12 19.16 -6.32 -13.85
N ALA A 13 17.89 -5.88 -13.93
CA ALA A 13 17.42 -4.69 -13.23
C ALA A 13 17.47 -4.86 -11.69
N TYR A 14 17.08 -6.03 -11.18
CA TYR A 14 17.09 -6.36 -9.75
C TYR A 14 18.50 -6.35 -9.17
N ASN A 15 19.46 -6.98 -9.86
CA ASN A 15 20.86 -7.01 -9.44
C ASN A 15 21.52 -5.62 -9.42
N ASN A 16 20.98 -4.67 -10.19
CA ASN A 16 21.40 -3.27 -10.20
C ASN A 16 20.64 -2.42 -9.17
N GLY A 17 19.84 -3.02 -8.28
CA GLY A 17 19.10 -2.33 -7.23
C GLY A 17 17.92 -1.49 -7.73
N ARG A 18 17.43 -1.73 -8.95
CA ARG A 18 16.29 -1.00 -9.50
C ARG A 18 14.97 -1.67 -9.10
N ALA A 19 14.11 -0.92 -8.43
CA ALA A 19 12.74 -1.34 -8.16
C ALA A 19 11.94 -1.44 -9.46
N GLN A 20 11.08 -2.45 -9.56
CA GLN A 20 10.34 -2.79 -10.77
C GLN A 20 9.15 -3.69 -10.43
N VAL A 21 8.21 -3.84 -11.37
CA VAL A 21 7.04 -4.71 -11.22
C VAL A 21 7.11 -5.91 -12.17
N ALA A 22 6.63 -7.06 -11.70
CA ALA A 22 6.37 -8.23 -12.54
C ALA A 22 4.86 -8.35 -12.77
N VAL A 23 4.46 -8.54 -14.03
CA VAL A 23 3.06 -8.44 -14.46
C VAL A 23 2.67 -9.65 -15.30
N ALA A 24 1.49 -10.19 -15.01
CA ALA A 24 0.82 -11.18 -15.84
C ALA A 24 -0.64 -10.78 -16.03
N SER A 25 -1.16 -11.02 -17.24
CA SER A 25 -2.54 -10.73 -17.59
C SER A 25 -3.30 -12.04 -17.86
N PHE A 26 -4.54 -12.08 -17.40
CA PHE A 26 -5.43 -13.24 -17.49
C PHE A 26 -6.78 -12.80 -18.04
N VAL A 27 -7.42 -13.68 -18.81
CA VAL A 27 -8.84 -13.52 -19.16
C VAL A 27 -9.65 -13.86 -17.92
N SER A 28 -10.55 -12.97 -17.52
CA SER A 28 -11.31 -13.08 -16.27
C SER A 28 -12.77 -12.67 -16.44
N ASP A 29 -13.37 -13.04 -17.57
CA ASP A 29 -14.71 -12.59 -17.99
C ASP A 29 -15.83 -13.02 -17.03
N LEU A 30 -15.59 -14.05 -16.22
CA LEU A 30 -16.50 -14.55 -15.19
C LEU A 30 -16.21 -13.98 -13.80
N GLU A 31 -15.19 -13.15 -13.66
CA GLU A 31 -14.82 -12.54 -12.39
C GLU A 31 -15.43 -11.16 -12.24
N THR A 32 -15.96 -10.90 -11.05
CA THR A 32 -16.17 -9.55 -10.55
C THR A 32 -15.00 -9.20 -9.63
N PRO A 33 -14.71 -7.92 -9.38
CA PRO A 33 -13.73 -7.50 -8.38
C PRO A 33 -13.97 -8.14 -7.00
N VAL A 34 -15.23 -8.31 -6.58
CA VAL A 34 -15.58 -8.99 -5.33
C VAL A 34 -15.25 -10.49 -5.39
N SER A 35 -15.61 -11.20 -6.47
CA SER A 35 -15.29 -12.64 -6.58
C SER A 35 -13.78 -12.87 -6.68
N ALA A 36 -13.05 -11.99 -7.37
CA ALA A 36 -11.60 -11.99 -7.42
C ALA A 36 -10.99 -11.78 -6.04
N MET A 37 -11.47 -10.80 -5.26
CA MET A 37 -11.02 -10.57 -3.88
C MET A 37 -11.23 -11.81 -3.00
N LEU A 38 -12.43 -12.41 -3.04
CA LEU A 38 -12.73 -13.63 -2.27
C LEU A 38 -11.85 -14.83 -2.65
N LYS A 39 -11.40 -14.91 -3.91
CA LYS A 39 -10.50 -15.97 -4.39
C LYS A 39 -9.04 -15.70 -4.02
N LEU A 40 -8.59 -14.45 -4.16
CA LEU A 40 -7.19 -14.06 -3.95
C LEU A 40 -6.84 -13.87 -2.46
N ALA A 41 -7.79 -13.41 -1.65
CA ALA A 41 -7.59 -13.15 -0.22
C ALA A 41 -7.69 -14.43 0.66
N GLN A 42 -7.71 -15.62 0.06
CA GLN A 42 -7.75 -16.87 0.81
C GLN A 42 -6.42 -17.15 1.53
N GLY A 43 -6.48 -17.86 2.66
CA GLY A 43 -5.32 -18.26 3.44
C GLY A 43 -5.02 -17.38 4.66
N LYS A 44 -4.05 -17.82 5.47
CA LYS A 44 -3.76 -17.31 6.83
C LYS A 44 -3.49 -15.79 6.91
N HIS A 45 -2.97 -15.20 5.85
CA HIS A 45 -2.62 -13.78 5.76
C HIS A 45 -3.26 -13.06 4.57
N GLY A 46 -4.18 -13.72 3.87
CA GLY A 46 -4.80 -13.15 2.68
C GLY A 46 -5.82 -12.04 2.99
N GLN A 47 -6.38 -12.03 4.20
CA GLN A 47 -7.44 -11.09 4.60
C GLN A 47 -6.92 -9.86 5.36
N THR A 48 -5.87 -10.00 6.16
CA THR A 48 -5.33 -8.86 6.93
C THR A 48 -4.52 -7.95 6.01
N TYR A 49 -4.76 -6.63 6.10
CA TYR A 49 -4.21 -5.62 5.17
C TYR A 49 -4.56 -5.88 3.70
N SER A 50 -5.71 -6.53 3.47
CA SER A 50 -6.29 -6.64 2.13
C SER A 50 -7.27 -5.49 1.88
N PHE A 51 -7.38 -5.06 0.62
CA PHE A 51 -8.33 -4.03 0.24
C PHE A 51 -8.89 -4.27 -1.16
N ILE A 52 -10.05 -3.66 -1.39
CA ILE A 52 -10.62 -3.44 -2.72
C ILE A 52 -10.94 -1.95 -2.87
N LEU A 53 -10.48 -1.34 -3.95
CA LEU A 53 -10.85 0.03 -4.33
C LEU A 53 -11.62 -0.01 -5.64
N GLU A 54 -12.85 0.48 -5.59
CA GLU A 54 -13.73 0.60 -6.74
C GLU A 54 -14.15 2.07 -6.87
N SER A 55 -14.06 2.61 -8.07
CA SER A 55 -14.58 3.96 -8.36
C SER A 55 -15.98 3.84 -8.95
N VAL A 56 -16.93 4.59 -8.40
CA VAL A 56 -18.27 4.77 -8.96
C VAL A 56 -18.50 6.26 -9.12
N GLU A 57 -18.52 6.73 -10.36
CA GLU A 57 -18.85 8.12 -10.67
C GLU A 57 -20.38 8.27 -10.79
N GLY A 58 -20.93 9.25 -10.06
CA GLY A 58 -22.35 9.61 -10.14
C GLY A 58 -23.34 8.49 -9.78
N GLY A 59 -22.90 7.43 -9.10
CA GLY A 59 -23.73 6.28 -8.73
C GLY A 59 -24.09 5.32 -9.87
N ALA A 60 -23.59 5.55 -11.09
CA ALA A 60 -24.00 4.78 -12.28
C ALA A 60 -22.83 4.31 -13.16
N ILE A 61 -21.73 5.06 -13.23
CA ILE A 61 -20.58 4.71 -14.08
C ILE A 61 -19.51 4.09 -13.19
N ARG A 62 -19.33 2.77 -13.30
CA ARG A 62 -18.18 2.10 -12.69
C ARG A 62 -16.92 2.49 -13.46
N GLY A 63 -15.88 2.88 -12.73
CA GLY A 63 -14.57 3.14 -13.31
C GLY A 63 -14.04 1.91 -14.06
N ARG A 64 -13.16 2.15 -15.04
CA ARG A 64 -12.58 1.09 -15.89
C ARG A 64 -11.79 0.04 -15.08
N TYR A 65 -11.26 0.43 -13.93
CA TYR A 65 -10.41 -0.42 -13.10
C TYR A 65 -10.95 -0.53 -11.68
N SER A 66 -10.83 -1.72 -11.12
CA SER A 66 -10.91 -1.98 -9.67
C SER A 66 -9.55 -2.50 -9.22
N PHE A 67 -9.11 -2.11 -8.04
CA PHE A 67 -7.80 -2.45 -7.51
C PHE A 67 -7.94 -3.35 -6.29
N ILE A 68 -7.18 -4.43 -6.27
CA ILE A 68 -7.11 -5.35 -5.14
C ILE A 68 -5.66 -5.39 -4.67
N GLY A 69 -5.44 -5.07 -3.40
CA GLY A 69 -4.14 -5.21 -2.75
C GLY A 69 -4.22 -6.24 -1.64
N LEU A 70 -3.15 -7.03 -1.51
CA LEU A 70 -3.06 -8.16 -0.59
C LEU A 70 -1.64 -8.25 -0.08
N ARG A 71 -1.46 -8.75 1.16
CA ARG A 71 -0.15 -9.15 1.70
C ARG A 71 0.95 -8.11 1.44
N PRO A 72 0.85 -6.90 2.01
CA PRO A 72 1.90 -5.90 1.86
C PRO A 72 3.25 -6.46 2.31
N ASP A 73 4.32 -6.03 1.67
CA ASP A 73 5.69 -6.29 2.09
C ASP A 73 6.16 -5.31 3.18
N LEU A 74 5.51 -4.15 3.24
CA LEU A 74 5.81 -3.06 4.16
C LEU A 74 4.55 -2.43 4.75
N ILE A 75 4.57 -2.16 6.05
CA ILE A 75 3.50 -1.44 6.75
C ILE A 75 4.12 -0.27 7.52
N TRP A 76 3.58 0.92 7.33
CA TRP A 76 3.92 2.12 8.10
C TRP A 76 2.70 2.57 8.90
N ARG A 77 2.92 2.98 10.15
CA ARG A 77 1.89 3.56 11.01
C ARG A 77 2.47 4.65 11.90
N CYS A 78 1.63 5.56 12.35
CA CYS A 78 2.01 6.59 13.31
C CYS A 78 0.95 6.80 14.38
N PHE A 79 1.41 7.19 15.57
CA PHE A 79 0.58 7.61 16.69
C PHE A 79 1.12 8.96 17.18
N GLY A 80 0.34 10.02 16.96
CA GLY A 80 0.84 11.38 17.06
C GLY A 80 2.05 11.59 16.14
N ASP A 81 3.11 12.23 16.63
CA ASP A 81 4.31 12.52 15.83
C ASP A 81 5.35 11.38 15.82
N LYS A 82 5.02 10.22 16.41
CA LYS A 82 5.87 9.02 16.37
C LYS A 82 5.40 8.08 15.28
N ALA A 83 6.34 7.49 14.54
CA ALA A 83 6.02 6.49 13.54
C ALA A 83 6.86 5.23 13.69
N GLU A 84 6.29 4.12 13.25
CA GLU A 84 6.88 2.79 13.24
C GLU A 84 6.72 2.19 11.85
N ILE A 85 7.65 1.31 11.49
CA ILE A 85 7.66 0.63 10.21
C ILE A 85 7.93 -0.86 10.42
N ASN A 86 7.12 -1.68 9.76
CA ASN A 86 7.35 -3.10 9.59
C ASN A 86 7.78 -3.32 8.14
N ARG A 87 9.05 -3.71 7.93
CA ARG A 87 9.63 -3.98 6.60
C ARG A 87 9.66 -5.47 6.25
N ASP A 88 9.13 -6.31 7.13
CA ASP A 88 9.10 -7.77 6.98
C ASP A 88 7.67 -8.27 7.22
N ALA A 89 6.68 -7.55 6.66
CA ALA A 89 5.27 -7.84 6.87
C ALA A 89 4.87 -9.22 6.30
N VAL A 90 5.67 -9.75 5.36
CA VAL A 90 5.53 -11.11 4.85
C VAL A 90 5.84 -12.16 5.92
N ALA A 91 6.87 -11.96 6.75
CA ALA A 91 7.22 -12.89 7.81
C ALA A 91 6.35 -12.73 9.06
N GLY A 92 5.87 -11.51 9.35
CA GLY A 92 4.96 -11.26 10.46
C GLY A 92 4.40 -9.84 10.47
N LEU A 93 3.10 -9.71 10.72
CA LEU A 93 2.40 -8.42 10.67
C LEU A 93 2.74 -7.48 11.83
N ASP A 94 3.18 -8.02 12.97
CA ASP A 94 3.42 -7.25 14.20
C ASP A 94 4.89 -6.84 14.40
N ALA A 95 5.76 -7.07 13.41
CA ALA A 95 7.20 -6.83 13.49
C ALA A 95 7.60 -5.35 13.32
N PHE A 96 6.84 -4.44 13.92
CA PHE A 96 7.08 -2.99 13.85
C PHE A 96 8.34 -2.58 14.62
N ARG A 97 9.08 -1.63 14.05
CA ARG A 97 10.22 -0.97 14.67
C ARG A 97 10.07 0.54 14.58
N PRO A 98 10.57 1.32 15.57
CA PRO A 98 10.59 2.77 15.47
C PRO A 98 11.21 3.23 14.14
N CYS A 99 10.60 4.22 13.49
CA CYS A 99 11.11 4.76 12.24
C CYS A 99 12.22 5.79 12.53
N PRO A 100 13.47 5.57 12.09
CA PRO A 100 14.57 6.48 12.39
C PRO A 100 14.38 7.92 11.86
N VAL A 101 13.62 8.07 10.77
CA VAL A 101 13.28 9.40 10.23
C VAL A 101 12.27 10.11 11.14
N ALA A 102 11.31 9.37 11.72
CA ALA A 102 10.34 9.95 12.64
C ALA A 102 11.00 10.40 13.95
N GLU A 103 11.95 9.62 14.48
CA GLU A 103 12.71 10.01 15.69
C GLU A 103 13.47 11.34 15.53
N LYS A 104 13.91 11.65 14.31
CA LYS A 104 14.69 12.85 14.00
C LYS A 104 13.85 14.03 13.50
N SER A 105 12.75 13.75 12.81
CA SER A 105 12.05 14.76 11.99
C SER A 105 10.53 14.60 11.96
N GLY A 106 9.97 13.73 12.80
CA GLY A 106 8.53 13.55 12.97
C GLY A 106 7.87 12.63 11.94
N ALA A 107 6.63 12.25 12.22
CA ALA A 107 5.88 11.26 11.45
C ALA A 107 5.71 11.71 9.99
N ARG A 108 5.43 12.99 9.74
CA ARG A 108 5.21 13.52 8.39
C ARG A 108 6.46 13.44 7.51
N ALA A 109 7.64 13.68 8.08
CA ALA A 109 8.91 13.50 7.36
C ALA A 109 9.18 12.03 7.06
N SER A 110 8.84 11.13 8.00
CA SER A 110 9.00 9.69 7.79
C SER A 110 8.11 9.15 6.66
N LEU A 111 6.85 9.59 6.58
CA LEU A 111 5.96 9.19 5.49
C LEU A 111 6.46 9.71 4.14
N ARG A 112 6.93 10.96 4.08
CA ARG A 112 7.52 11.51 2.84
C ARG A 112 8.74 10.71 2.40
N SER A 113 9.65 10.41 3.32
CA SER A 113 10.82 9.58 3.04
C SER A 113 10.44 8.20 2.52
N LEU A 114 9.37 7.60 3.07
CA LEU A 114 8.89 6.30 2.64
C LEU A 114 8.25 6.37 1.24
N ILE A 115 7.46 7.41 0.93
CA ILE A 115 6.90 7.62 -0.41
C ILE A 115 8.02 7.70 -1.47
N ASP A 116 9.09 8.43 -1.17
CA ASP A 116 10.21 8.57 -2.10
C ASP A 116 11.00 7.26 -2.25
N GLU A 117 11.18 6.50 -1.16
CA GLU A 117 11.80 5.18 -1.17
C GLU A 117 10.98 4.14 -1.96
N SER A 118 9.64 4.19 -1.85
CA SER A 118 8.72 3.25 -2.51
C SER A 118 8.41 3.61 -3.97
N ARG A 119 9.07 4.61 -4.55
CA ARG A 119 8.81 5.04 -5.92
C ARG A 119 9.31 3.98 -6.92
N ILE A 120 8.41 3.54 -7.79
CA ILE A 120 8.70 2.57 -8.86
C ILE A 120 8.32 3.21 -10.20
N GLU A 121 9.22 3.14 -11.17
CA GLU A 121 8.89 3.48 -12.57
C GLU A 121 8.00 2.38 -13.13
N LEU A 122 6.73 2.70 -13.39
CA LEU A 122 5.77 1.76 -13.97
C LEU A 122 5.76 1.86 -15.50
N PRO A 123 5.65 0.74 -16.22
CA PRO A 123 5.39 0.75 -17.66
C PRO A 123 4.07 1.49 -18.00
N ASP A 124 4.08 2.25 -19.09
CA ASP A 124 2.96 3.11 -19.52
C ASP A 124 1.65 2.35 -19.81
N ASP A 125 1.74 1.04 -20.08
CA ASP A 125 0.59 0.18 -20.37
C ASP A 125 -0.10 -0.37 -19.10
N LEU A 126 0.44 -0.08 -17.91
CA LEU A 126 -0.13 -0.57 -16.66
C LEU A 126 -1.24 0.34 -16.11
N PRO A 127 -2.22 -0.23 -15.38
CA PRO A 127 -3.18 0.57 -14.63
C PRO A 127 -2.49 1.50 -13.61
N PRO A 128 -3.06 2.67 -13.32
CA PRO A 128 -2.40 3.75 -12.59
C PRO A 128 -2.05 3.46 -11.11
N MET A 129 -2.54 2.37 -10.52
CA MET A 129 -2.24 1.98 -9.12
C MET A 129 -1.74 0.52 -9.04
N ALA A 130 -0.74 0.17 -9.86
CA ALA A 130 -0.14 -1.17 -9.88
C ALA A 130 0.80 -1.45 -8.68
N ALA A 131 1.35 -0.41 -8.06
CA ALA A 131 2.16 -0.49 -6.84
C ALA A 131 2.03 0.84 -6.06
N GLY A 132 2.06 0.78 -4.72
CA GLY A 132 2.03 2.00 -3.90
C GLY A 132 1.71 1.75 -2.44
N LEU A 133 1.72 2.83 -1.67
CA LEU A 133 1.30 2.84 -0.26
C LEU A 133 -0.20 3.12 -0.21
N VAL A 134 -0.97 2.18 0.30
CA VAL A 134 -2.43 2.28 0.42
C VAL A 134 -2.83 2.09 1.87
N GLY A 135 -3.67 3.00 2.38
CA GLY A 135 -4.09 3.00 3.77
C GLY A 135 -5.02 4.18 4.05
N TYR A 136 -5.05 4.61 5.30
CA TYR A 136 -5.87 5.73 5.75
C TYR A 136 -5.05 6.69 6.60
N MET A 137 -5.57 7.92 6.73
CA MET A 137 -5.11 8.90 7.71
C MET A 137 -6.32 9.24 8.59
N ALA A 138 -6.19 9.06 9.89
CA ALA A 138 -7.24 9.44 10.83
C ALA A 138 -7.38 10.97 10.88
N TYR A 139 -8.53 11.45 11.36
CA TYR A 139 -8.81 12.89 11.46
C TYR A 139 -7.71 13.64 12.23
N ASP A 140 -7.22 13.06 13.34
CA ASP A 140 -6.21 13.69 14.19
C ASP A 140 -4.82 13.86 13.54
N VAL A 141 -4.58 13.29 12.35
CA VAL A 141 -3.38 13.60 11.55
C VAL A 141 -3.27 15.10 11.25
N VAL A 142 -4.40 15.84 11.22
CA VAL A 142 -4.39 17.30 11.08
C VAL A 142 -3.55 18.00 12.14
N ARG A 143 -3.41 17.41 13.34
CA ARG A 143 -2.61 17.96 14.45
C ARG A 143 -1.10 17.93 14.18
N LEU A 144 -0.65 17.19 13.17
CA LEU A 144 0.73 17.24 12.68
C LEU A 144 0.99 18.48 11.80
N ALA A 145 -0.06 19.16 11.35
CA ALA A 145 0.02 20.38 10.56
C ALA A 145 -0.39 21.62 11.36
N GLU A 146 -1.38 21.49 12.25
CA GLU A 146 -2.01 22.60 12.96
C GLU A 146 -1.95 22.43 14.48
N ASN A 147 -1.78 23.54 15.20
CA ASN A 147 -1.89 23.55 16.66
C ASN A 147 -3.35 23.68 17.07
N LEU A 148 -3.94 22.56 17.52
CA LEU A 148 -5.33 22.49 17.94
C LEU A 148 -5.43 22.35 19.47
N PRO A 149 -6.55 22.79 20.09
CA PRO A 149 -6.81 22.57 21.51
C PRO A 149 -6.77 21.08 21.90
N THR A 150 -6.74 20.80 23.20
CA THR A 150 -6.72 19.45 23.76
C THR A 150 -7.76 18.55 23.08
N PRO A 151 -7.38 17.35 22.60
CA PRO A 151 -8.31 16.45 21.95
C PRO A 151 -9.38 15.96 22.92
N ASN A 152 -10.52 15.57 22.36
CA ASN A 152 -11.46 14.72 23.08
C ASN A 152 -10.77 13.39 23.45
N PRO A 153 -11.27 12.67 24.47
CA PRO A 153 -10.76 11.35 24.78
C PRO A 153 -10.74 10.45 23.54
N ASP A 154 -9.61 9.77 23.31
CA ASP A 154 -9.49 8.77 22.24
C ASP A 154 -10.19 7.47 22.69
N THR A 155 -11.41 7.29 22.22
CA THR A 155 -12.22 6.09 22.50
C THR A 155 -11.94 4.94 21.53
N LEU A 156 -11.20 5.19 20.45
CA LEU A 156 -10.93 4.21 19.40
C LEU A 156 -9.52 3.60 19.52
N GLY A 157 -8.61 4.25 20.27
CA GLY A 157 -7.23 3.80 20.44
C GLY A 157 -6.41 3.96 19.15
N LEU A 158 -6.68 5.01 18.38
CA LEU A 158 -6.12 5.27 17.05
C LEU A 158 -5.18 6.47 17.03
#